data_AF-A0AAW5CF35-F1
#
_entry.id   AF-A0AAW5CF35-F1
#
_cell.length_a   1.000
_cell.length_b   1.000
_cell.length_c   1.000
_cell.angle_alpha   90.00
_cell.angle_beta   90.00
_cell.angle_gamma   90.00
#
_symmetry.space_group_name_H-M   'P 1'
#
loop_
_entity.id
_entity.type
_entity.pdbx_description
1 polymer ?
#
loop_
_entity_poly.entity_id
_entity_poly.type
_entity_poly.pdbx_seq_one_letter_code
_entity_poly.pdbx_strand_id
1 'polypeptide(L)' 'MESERLFELGEARGKIIGKAEGKAEGKAEGEAIGETRMRMLINRLIADGRMDEIGKIIDSAEACRELYKEYGL' A
#
# COMPACT_ATOMS: atom_id res chain seq x y z
N MET A 1 -20.55 -19.94 33.47
CA MET A 1 -20.61 -18.48 33.74
C MET A 1 -19.24 -17.79 33.74
N GLU A 2 -18.30 -18.02 34.67
CA GLU A 2 -16.99 -17.32 34.62
C GLU A 2 -16.04 -17.81 33.52
N SER A 3 -16.02 -19.13 33.28
CA SER A 3 -15.19 -19.73 32.22
C SER A 3 -15.65 -19.35 30.81
N GLU A 4 -16.95 -19.22 30.56
CA GLU A 4 -17.50 -18.74 29.28
C GLU A 4 -17.15 -17.27 29.04
N ARG A 5 -17.24 -16.42 30.07
CA ARG A 5 -16.85 -15.00 29.98
C ARG A 5 -15.36 -14.81 29.69
N LEU A 6 -14.49 -15.65 30.27
CA LEU A 6 -13.06 -15.65 29.99
C LEU A 6 -12.75 -16.06 28.55
N PHE A 7 -13.48 -17.05 28.02
CA PHE A 7 -13.34 -17.49 26.64
C PHE A 7 -13.80 -16.41 25.63
N GLU A 8 -14.97 -15.81 25.86
CA GLU A 8 -15.49 -14.71 25.03
C GLU A 8 -14.57 -13.49 25.04
N LEU A 9 -14.00 -13.14 26.20
CA LEU A 9 -13.04 -12.04 26.32
C LEU A 9 -11.73 -12.35 25.57
N GLY A 10 -11.27 -13.61 25.63
CA GLY A 10 -10.12 -14.08 24.87
C GLY A 10 -10.32 -13.98 23.35
N GLU A 11 -11.47 -14.44 22.85
CA GLU A 11 -11.84 -14.32 21.43
C GLU A 11 -11.96 -12.85 20.98
N ALA A 12 -12.62 -12.01 21.78
CA ALA A 12 -12.79 -10.60 21.47
C ALA A 12 -11.44 -9.88 21.39
N ARG A 13 -10.53 -10.16 22.35
CA ARG A 13 -9.16 -9.62 22.34
C ARG A 13 -8.36 -10.13 21.14
N GLY A 14 -8.42 -11.43 20.84
CA GLY A 14 -7.74 -12.01 19.67
C GLY A 14 -8.19 -11.37 18.35
N LYS A 15 -9.50 -11.14 18.18
CA LYS A 15 -10.06 -10.48 16.98
C LYS A 15 -9.60 -9.02 16.87
N ILE A 16 -9.50 -8.29 17.99
CA ILE A 16 -9.04 -6.90 18.01
C ILE A 16 -7.55 -6.82 17.66
N ILE A 17 -6.72 -7.66 18.29
CA ILE A 17 -5.27 -7.70 18.08
C ILE A 17 -4.97 -8.10 16.65
N GLY A 18 -5.54 -9.21 16.16
CA GLY A 18 -5.30 -9.68 14.79
C GLY A 18 -5.74 -8.67 13.71
N LYS A 19 -6.83 -7.92 13.93
CA LYS A 19 -7.22 -6.82 13.03
C LYS A 19 -6.24 -5.64 13.08
N ALA A 20 -5.72 -5.31 14.26
CA ALA A 20 -4.77 -4.22 14.42
C ALA A 20 -3.42 -4.56 13.78
N GLU A 21 -2.90 -5.77 14.04
CA GLU A 21 -1.64 -6.28 13.48
C GLU A 21 -1.75 -6.40 11.96
N GLY A 22 -2.78 -7.06 11.43
CA GLY A 22 -2.95 -7.21 9.98
C GLY A 22 -3.11 -5.87 9.24
N LYS A 23 -3.71 -4.85 9.88
CA LYS A 23 -3.78 -3.49 9.30
C LYS A 23 -2.41 -2.80 9.32
N ALA A 24 -1.62 -2.98 10.36
CA ALA A 24 -0.29 -2.39 10.47
C ALA A 24 0.67 -3.02 9.46
N GLU A 25 0.68 -4.36 9.37
CA GLU A 25 1.50 -5.11 8.41
C GLU A 25 1.11 -4.77 6.97
N GLY A 26 -0.18 -4.83 6.63
CA GLY A 26 -0.64 -4.50 5.28
C GLY A 26 -0.36 -3.06 4.87
N LYS A 27 -0.34 -2.12 5.83
CA LYS A 27 0.08 -0.74 5.56
C LYS A 27 1.58 -0.66 5.26
N ALA A 28 2.41 -1.29 6.07
CA ALA A 28 3.87 -1.28 5.88
C ALA A 28 4.28 -1.94 4.56
N GLU A 29 3.68 -3.09 4.22
CA GLU A 29 3.88 -3.75 2.93
C GLU A 29 3.40 -2.89 1.76
N GLY A 30 2.21 -2.29 1.88
CA GLY A 30 1.67 -1.40 0.86
C GLY A 30 2.56 -0.18 0.60
N GLU A 31 3.12 0.42 1.64
CA GLU A 31 4.06 1.54 1.53
C GLU A 31 5.36 1.11 0.84
N ALA A 32 5.96 -0.01 1.24
CA ALA A 32 7.20 -0.51 0.63
C ALA A 32 7.03 -0.88 -0.86
N ILE A 33 5.92 -1.53 -1.20
CA ILE A 33 5.57 -1.85 -2.59
C ILE A 33 5.32 -0.57 -3.39
N GLY A 34 4.59 0.39 -2.81
CA GLY A 34 4.30 1.67 -3.43
C GLY A 34 5.56 2.47 -3.74
N GLU A 35 6.50 2.55 -2.79
CA GLU A 35 7.79 3.23 -2.98
C GLU A 35 8.61 2.58 -4.11
N THR A 36 8.69 1.24 -4.10
CA THR A 36 9.42 0.49 -5.13
C THR A 36 8.84 0.73 -6.52
N ARG A 37 7.51 0.67 -6.66
CA ARG A 37 6.80 0.95 -7.91
C ARG A 37 7.04 2.38 -8.40
N MET A 38 6.92 3.36 -7.52
CA MET A 38 7.14 4.76 -7.85
C MET A 38 8.57 5.01 -8.34
N ARG A 39 9.56 4.41 -7.67
CA ARG A 39 10.96 4.49 -8.07
C ARG A 39 11.22 3.89 -9.45
N MET A 40 10.62 2.73 -9.73
CA MET A 40 10.69 2.12 -11.06
C MET A 40 10.07 3.01 -12.14
N LEU A 41 8.89 3.57 -11.87
CA LEU A 41 8.20 4.46 -12.80
C LEU A 41 9.04 5.72 -13.11
N ILE A 42 9.57 6.39 -12.10
CA ILE A 42 10.41 7.58 -12.28
C ILE A 42 11.66 7.25 -13.10
N ASN A 43 12.33 6.12 -12.82
CA ASN A 43 13.50 5.70 -13.59
C ASN A 43 13.16 5.44 -15.07
N ARG A 44 12.00 4.85 -15.36
CA ARG A 44 11.52 4.63 -16.73
C ARG A 44 11.21 5.95 -17.43
N LEU A 45 10.52 6.87 -16.77
CA LEU A 45 10.22 8.19 -17.31
C LEU A 45 11.48 9.00 -17.63
N ILE A 46 12.51 8.93 -16.78
CA ILE A 46 13.80 9.58 -17.02
C ILE A 46 14.50 8.95 -18.23
N ALA A 47 14.52 7.61 -18.32
CA ALA A 47 15.14 6.90 -19.45
C ALA A 47 14.47 7.24 -20.79
N ASP A 48 13.15 7.42 -20.78
CA ASP A 48 12.36 7.75 -21.97
C ASP A 48 12.30 9.26 -22.26
N GLY A 49 12.96 10.09 -21.44
CA GLY A 49 12.98 11.55 -21.59
C GLY A 49 11.64 12.24 -21.31
N ARG A 50 10.69 11.56 -20.67
CA ARG A 50 9.32 12.02 -20.38
C ARG A 50 9.24 12.83 -19.09
N MET A 51 10.06 13.88 -18.99
CA MET A 51 10.14 14.72 -17.78
C MET A 51 8.82 15.42 -17.44
N ASP A 52 8.02 15.79 -18.45
CA ASP A 52 6.71 16.43 -18.24
C ASP A 52 5.72 15.50 -17.52
N GLU A 53 5.85 14.18 -17.74
CA GLU A 53 5.01 13.18 -17.07
C GLU A 53 5.40 13.01 -15.59
N ILE A 54 6.65 13.26 -15.22
CA ILE A 54 7.11 13.23 -13.82
C ILE A 54 6.37 14.30 -13.00
N GLY A 55 6.14 15.49 -13.57
CA GLY A 55 5.31 16.51 -12.91
C GLY A 55 3.86 16.06 -12.75
N LYS A 56 3.28 15.48 -13.81
CA LYS A 56 1.87 15.05 -13.80
C LYS A 56 1.57 13.94 -12.80
N ILE A 57 2.50 13.00 -12.56
CA ILE A 57 2.27 11.94 -11.56
C ILE A 57 2.30 12.43 -10.12
N ILE A 58 2.91 13.59 -9.86
CA ILE A 58 2.91 14.22 -8.53
C ILE A 58 1.55 14.87 -8.27
N ASP A 59 0.98 15.52 -9.29
CA ASP A 59 -0.28 16.25 -9.18
C ASP A 59 -1.53 15.38 -9.41
N SER A 60 -1.39 14.25 -10.12
CA SER A 60 -2.49 13.36 -10.46
C SER A 60 -2.16 11.89 -10.22
N ALA A 61 -2.88 11.31 -9.26
CA ALA A 61 -2.87 9.87 -9.01
C ALA A 61 -3.41 9.05 -10.19
N GLU A 62 -4.28 9.64 -11.02
CA GLU A 62 -4.84 8.99 -12.21
C GLU A 62 -3.79 8.89 -13.31
N ALA A 63 -3.04 9.98 -13.56
CA ALA A 63 -1.90 9.95 -14.47
C ALA A 63 -0.86 8.92 -14.02
N CYS A 64 -0.56 8.86 -12.72
CA CYS A 64 0.33 7.86 -12.14
C CYS A 64 -0.16 6.42 -12.40
N ARG A 65 -1.47 6.15 -12.24
CA ARG A 65 -2.05 4.82 -12.53
C ARG A 65 -2.00 4.45 -14.00
N GLU A 66 -2.28 5.38 -14.90
CA GLU A 66 -2.20 5.11 -16.34
C GLU A 66 -0.76 4.79 -16.77
N LEU A 67 0.21 5.52 -16.22
CA LEU A 67 1.62 5.24 -16.47
C LEU A 67 2.08 3.91 -15.86
N TYR A 68 1.58 3.52 -14.69
CA TYR A 68 1.82 2.17 -14.17
C TYR A 68 1.33 1.09 -15.14
N LYS A 69 0.13 1.25 -15.73
CA LYS A 69 -0.35 0.31 -16.75
C LYS A 69 0.51 0.32 -18.01
N GLU A 70 0.91 1.51 -18.47
CA GLU A 70 1.74 1.68 -19.67
C GLU A 70 3.08 0.95 -19.56
N TYR A 71 3.74 1.05 -18.40
CA TYR A 71 5.02 0.38 -18.13
C TYR A 71 4.88 -1.03 -17.55
N GLY A 72 3.66 -1.52 -17.31
CA GLY A 72 3.38 -2.86 -16.77
C GLY A 72 3.81 -3.05 -15.31
N LEU A 73 3.66 -2.01 -14.47
CA LEU A 73 4.03 -1.95 -13.06
C LEU A 73 2.86 -2.22 -12.10
#